data_AF-A0A7L0YVC2-F1
#
_entry.id   AF-A0A7L0YVC2-F1
#
_cell.length_a   1.000
_cell.length_b   1.000
_cell.length_c   1.000
_cell.angle_alpha   90.00
_cell.angle_beta   90.00
_cell.angle_gamma   90.00
#
_symmetry.space_group_name_H-M   'P 1'
#
loop_
_entity.id
_entity.type
_entity.pdbx_description
1 polymer ?
#
loop_
_entity_poly.entity_id
_entity_poly.type
_entity_poly.pdbx_seq_one_letter_code
_entity_poly.pdbx_strand_id
1 'polypeptide(L)'
;QAQRPWRRTGMKPPAPAAVGVLLALALLALIHLPPPPDHSLLPLPASSPAGPPREVAAPQSGGQAYRRRLPVPRTHLQQEQVPGRSRRRRGLERDTPPWLSADDLQKMWLLSSGQVVSKTRVPAHGQIMRVRLRAVGDAKGDAEGEVLAARPEGDCQDGRCGLIKRPGDLYEVLAFHLDRVLGLNRSLPAVARRFTSRLLPYSYTDGTLRPVIWWAPDLQHLEDANNDQNSCALGWLQYQEMLQPHRPMLLARDAPCSSIPRSEWSRLALFDFLLQVHDRLDRYCCGFQPDPSEPCVEEMLHEKCRNPAELVLVHILVRRSAPSRLVFIDNAGRPQHPEEKLNFRLLQGIDSFPAAAVATLRSGRLQSLLLQSLRLDRELWESQGGAEGLRPLLRTIDRRAQILLRHIQEHNLTV
;
A
#
# COMPACT_ATOMS: atom_id res chain seq x y z
N GLN A 1 23.24 19.43 22.47
CA GLN A 1 24.58 19.40 21.83
C GLN A 1 24.49 18.57 20.56
N ALA A 2 24.47 19.22 19.40
CA ALA A 2 24.33 18.55 18.10
C ALA A 2 25.71 18.15 17.54
N GLN A 3 25.93 16.86 17.28
CA GLN A 3 27.14 16.37 16.61
C GLN A 3 27.01 16.56 15.09
N ARG A 4 28.05 17.13 14.46
CA ARG A 4 28.10 17.48 13.03
C ARG A 4 28.32 16.26 12.12
N PRO A 5 27.87 16.30 10.84
CA PRO A 5 27.66 15.11 9.98
C PRO A 5 28.93 14.43 9.43
N TRP A 6 30.08 15.11 9.49
CA TRP A 6 31.30 14.72 8.76
C TRP A 6 32.04 13.49 9.33
N ARG A 7 31.63 12.96 10.49
CA ARG A 7 32.29 11.80 11.10
C ARG A 7 31.85 10.43 10.56
N ARG A 8 30.92 10.34 9.61
CA ARG A 8 30.44 9.04 9.08
C ARG A 8 31.06 8.59 7.75
N THR A 9 31.84 9.41 7.05
CA THR A 9 32.33 9.09 5.70
C THR A 9 33.85 9.13 5.50
N GLY A 10 34.65 9.33 6.56
CA GLY A 10 36.12 9.29 6.43
C GLY A 10 36.75 10.39 5.56
N MET A 11 35.98 11.42 5.17
CA MET A 11 36.48 12.55 4.39
C MET A 11 37.03 13.65 5.29
N LYS A 12 38.17 14.25 4.90
CA LYS A 12 38.77 15.40 5.60
C LYS A 12 37.86 16.64 5.48
N PRO A 13 37.80 17.51 6.51
CA PRO A 13 36.97 18.71 6.47
C PRO A 13 37.46 19.69 5.39
N PRO A 14 36.54 20.46 4.75
CA PRO A 14 36.93 21.46 3.77
C PRO A 14 37.74 22.58 4.44
N ALA A 15 38.74 23.09 3.72
CA ALA A 15 39.59 24.18 4.19
C ALA A 15 38.75 25.45 4.47
N PRO A 16 39.05 26.19 5.56
CA PRO A 16 38.24 27.34 6.02
C PRO A 16 38.11 28.45 4.95
N ALA A 17 39.03 28.52 4.00
CA ALA A 17 38.96 29.46 2.87
C ALA A 17 37.74 29.22 1.95
N ALA A 18 37.34 27.96 1.74
CA ALA A 18 36.22 27.62 0.85
C ALA A 18 34.85 28.02 1.43
N VAL A 19 34.73 28.01 2.76
CA VAL A 19 33.51 28.43 3.48
C VAL A 19 33.37 29.96 3.44
N GLY A 20 34.47 30.70 3.51
CA GLY A 20 34.47 32.16 3.42
C GLY A 20 33.98 32.67 2.07
N VAL A 21 34.37 32.02 0.96
CA VAL A 21 33.95 32.40 -0.40
C VAL A 21 32.46 32.15 -0.62
N LEU A 22 31.92 31.03 -0.13
CA LEU A 22 30.49 30.72 -0.25
C LEU A 22 29.60 31.69 0.55
N LEU A 23 30.06 32.13 1.73
CA LEU A 23 29.36 33.14 2.54
C LEU A 23 29.38 34.52 1.88
N ALA A 24 30.50 34.90 1.26
CA ALA A 24 30.59 36.17 0.53
C ALA A 24 29.67 36.20 -0.70
N LEU A 25 29.58 35.09 -1.45
CA LEU A 25 28.69 34.97 -2.61
C LEU A 25 27.21 34.98 -2.21
N ALA A 26 26.85 34.34 -1.08
CA ALA A 26 25.48 34.37 -0.56
C ALA A 26 25.06 35.77 -0.07
N LEU A 27 25.99 36.52 0.54
CA LEU A 27 25.73 37.91 0.95
C LEU A 27 25.60 38.85 -0.25
N LEU A 28 26.39 38.65 -1.32
CA LEU A 28 26.26 39.42 -2.57
C LEU A 28 24.92 39.16 -3.28
N ALA A 29 24.39 37.93 -3.22
CA ALA A 29 23.09 37.60 -3.81
C ALA A 29 21.90 38.27 -3.09
N LEU A 30 22.02 38.56 -1.78
CA LEU A 30 20.97 39.23 -1.01
C LEU A 30 20.86 40.74 -1.31
N ILE A 31 21.93 41.37 -1.81
CA ILE A 31 21.96 42.81 -2.12
C ILE A 31 21.33 43.11 -3.49
N HIS A 32 21.12 42.09 -4.33
CA HIS A 32 20.60 42.22 -5.69
C HIS A 32 19.17 41.67 -5.89
N LEU A 33 18.42 41.43 -4.81
CA LEU A 33 17.01 41.06 -4.90
C LEU A 33 16.14 42.30 -5.18
N PRO A 34 15.26 42.28 -6.21
CA PRO A 34 14.29 43.34 -6.41
C PRO A 34 13.23 43.34 -5.29
N PRO A 35 12.66 44.50 -4.95
CA PRO A 35 11.63 44.58 -3.92
C PRO A 35 10.36 43.81 -4.34
N PRO A 36 9.62 43.23 -3.39
CA PRO A 36 8.37 42.53 -3.68
C PRO A 36 7.28 43.52 -4.13
N PRO A 37 6.33 43.10 -4.99
CA PRO A 37 5.23 43.96 -5.41
C PRO A 37 4.20 44.17 -4.29
N ASP A 38 3.72 45.41 -4.17
CA ASP A 38 2.69 45.84 -3.22
C ASP A 38 1.36 45.11 -3.42
N HIS A 39 0.90 44.38 -2.41
CA HIS A 39 -0.48 43.88 -2.35
C HIS A 39 -1.43 44.98 -1.89
N SER A 40 -2.05 45.65 -2.86
CA SER A 40 -3.19 46.54 -2.63
C SER A 40 -4.41 45.72 -2.21
N LEU A 41 -4.93 46.03 -1.02
CA LEU A 41 -6.15 45.49 -0.42
C LEU A 41 -7.38 45.86 -1.28
N LEU A 42 -8.16 44.88 -1.69
CA LEU A 42 -9.53 45.05 -2.20
C LEU A 42 -10.52 44.22 -1.37
N PRO A 43 -11.78 44.67 -1.27
CA PRO A 43 -12.54 44.61 -0.02
C PRO A 43 -13.48 43.40 0.07
N LEU A 44 -13.76 42.99 1.31
CA LEU A 44 -14.84 42.07 1.68
C LEU A 44 -16.20 42.59 1.19
N PRO A 45 -17.08 41.74 0.65
CA PRO A 45 -18.46 42.12 0.40
C PRO A 45 -19.30 42.08 1.69
N ALA A 46 -20.16 43.09 1.76
CA ALA A 46 -21.01 43.51 2.85
C ALA A 46 -21.99 42.46 3.41
N SER A 47 -22.14 42.54 4.73
CA SER A 47 -23.31 42.16 5.52
C SER A 47 -24.51 43.09 5.28
N SER A 48 -25.74 42.56 5.32
CA SER A 48 -26.98 43.16 5.91
C SER A 48 -28.24 42.35 5.53
N PRO A 49 -29.40 42.48 6.22
CA PRO A 49 -29.65 42.89 7.61
C PRO A 49 -30.60 41.93 8.37
N ALA A 50 -30.77 42.18 9.67
CA ALA A 50 -31.67 41.51 10.59
C ALA A 50 -33.02 42.22 10.75
N GLY A 51 -34.05 41.44 11.14
CA GLY A 51 -35.25 41.91 11.86
C GLY A 51 -36.41 40.89 11.78
N PRO A 52 -37.42 40.94 12.69
CA PRO A 52 -37.43 41.23 14.13
C PRO A 52 -38.04 40.02 14.94
N PRO A 53 -38.14 40.08 16.28
CA PRO A 53 -38.32 38.90 17.14
C PRO A 53 -39.79 38.63 17.50
N ARG A 54 -40.11 37.36 17.82
CA ARG A 54 -41.36 37.01 18.53
C ARG A 54 -41.17 35.89 19.55
N GLU A 55 -41.22 36.33 20.80
CA GLU A 55 -41.89 35.78 21.99
C GLU A 55 -42.05 34.27 22.22
N VAL A 56 -41.50 33.92 23.39
CA VAL A 56 -41.76 32.85 24.35
C VAL A 56 -43.24 32.48 24.55
N ALA A 57 -43.54 31.18 24.61
CA ALA A 57 -44.40 30.59 25.66
C ALA A 57 -44.36 29.05 25.62
N ALA A 58 -43.92 28.45 26.72
CA ALA A 58 -44.37 27.12 27.15
C ALA A 58 -45.77 27.27 27.79
N PRO A 59 -46.55 26.17 27.91
CA PRO A 59 -46.70 25.62 29.25
C PRO A 59 -46.79 24.07 29.30
N GLN A 60 -46.89 23.60 30.54
CA GLN A 60 -46.62 22.29 31.09
C GLN A 60 -47.77 21.27 30.99
N SER A 61 -47.38 20.00 31.18
CA SER A 61 -48.01 18.90 31.95
C SER A 61 -49.49 18.52 31.76
N GLY A 62 -49.71 17.22 31.55
CA GLY A 62 -50.94 16.56 32.00
C GLY A 62 -51.20 15.14 31.48
N GLY A 63 -50.73 14.13 32.22
CA GLY A 63 -51.60 13.02 32.66
C GLY A 63 -51.89 11.79 31.77
N GLN A 64 -51.68 10.63 32.41
CA GLN A 64 -52.50 9.39 32.37
C GLN A 64 -52.22 8.26 31.36
N ALA A 65 -51.37 7.34 31.84
CA ALA A 65 -51.61 5.91 32.05
C ALA A 65 -52.81 5.22 31.38
N TYR A 66 -52.51 4.12 30.67
CA TYR A 66 -53.36 2.92 30.65
C TYR A 66 -52.51 1.66 30.85
N ARG A 67 -52.73 0.99 31.98
CA ARG A 67 -52.30 -0.39 32.26
C ARG A 67 -53.34 -1.34 31.68
N ARG A 68 -52.90 -2.40 31.00
CA ARG A 68 -53.63 -3.68 30.97
C ARG A 68 -52.66 -4.81 31.34
N ARG A 69 -52.96 -5.46 32.47
CA ARG A 69 -52.30 -6.66 32.99
C ARG A 69 -52.89 -7.91 32.33
N LEU A 70 -52.08 -8.98 32.26
CA LEU A 70 -52.33 -10.37 32.73
C LEU A 70 -51.30 -11.30 32.04
N PRO A 71 -51.01 -12.52 32.53
CA PRO A 71 -50.79 -13.00 33.91
C PRO A 71 -49.40 -13.66 34.07
N VAL A 72 -48.95 -13.86 35.32
CA VAL A 72 -47.74 -14.62 35.68
C VAL A 72 -48.07 -16.11 35.83
N PRO A 73 -47.20 -17.01 35.34
CA PRO A 73 -46.98 -18.29 35.99
C PRO A 73 -45.55 -18.47 36.49
N ARG A 74 -45.45 -19.29 37.55
CA ARG A 74 -44.28 -19.58 38.37
C ARG A 74 -43.14 -20.27 37.62
N THR A 75 -41.95 -19.87 38.02
CA THR A 75 -40.63 -20.54 37.98
C THR A 75 -40.62 -22.04 37.70
N HIS A 76 -39.90 -22.43 36.63
CA HIS A 76 -39.18 -23.68 36.56
C HIS A 76 -37.71 -23.37 36.24
N LEU A 77 -36.82 -23.77 37.15
CA LEU A 77 -35.37 -23.75 36.96
C LEU A 77 -35.02 -24.59 35.73
N GLN A 78 -34.51 -23.97 34.67
CA GLN A 78 -33.85 -24.68 33.59
C GLN A 78 -32.59 -23.92 33.20
N GLN A 79 -31.49 -24.61 33.42
CA GLN A 79 -30.09 -24.25 33.20
C GLN A 79 -29.90 -23.61 31.81
N GLU A 80 -29.56 -22.31 31.77
CA GLU A 80 -29.19 -21.61 30.54
C GLU A 80 -27.93 -22.25 29.94
N GLN A 81 -28.10 -23.05 28.90
CA GLN A 81 -27.01 -23.41 28.01
C GLN A 81 -26.66 -22.20 27.14
N VAL A 82 -25.43 -21.72 27.30
CA VAL A 82 -24.81 -20.68 26.47
C VAL A 82 -24.79 -21.13 24.99
N PRO A 83 -25.49 -20.46 24.04
CA PRO A 83 -25.42 -20.81 22.63
C PRO A 83 -24.17 -20.20 22.01
N GLY A 84 -23.00 -20.74 22.35
CA GLY A 84 -21.70 -20.11 22.06
C GLY A 84 -20.75 -21.00 21.25
N ARG A 85 -20.97 -21.14 19.93
CA ARG A 85 -19.89 -21.29 18.92
C ARG A 85 -20.42 -21.53 17.49
N SER A 86 -21.51 -22.27 17.33
CA SER A 86 -21.97 -22.70 15.98
C SER A 86 -22.67 -21.59 15.18
N ARG A 87 -23.48 -20.74 15.81
CA ARG A 87 -24.14 -19.60 15.13
C ARG A 87 -23.16 -18.51 14.68
N ARG A 88 -22.06 -18.28 15.42
CA ARG A 88 -21.03 -17.30 15.02
C ARG A 88 -20.24 -17.75 13.79
N ARG A 89 -20.03 -19.06 13.60
CA ARG A 89 -19.36 -19.58 12.38
C ARG A 89 -20.21 -19.43 11.13
N ARG A 90 -21.52 -19.69 11.19
CA ARG A 90 -22.42 -19.50 10.01
C ARG A 90 -22.69 -18.03 9.65
N GLY A 91 -22.58 -17.11 10.60
CA GLY A 91 -22.70 -15.67 10.33
C GLY A 91 -21.48 -15.10 9.59
N LEU A 92 -20.27 -15.53 9.97
CA LEU A 92 -19.03 -15.06 9.37
C LEU A 92 -18.87 -15.51 7.90
N GLU A 93 -19.42 -16.68 7.55
CA GLU A 93 -19.38 -17.25 6.20
C GLU A 93 -20.27 -16.49 5.21
N ARG A 94 -21.34 -15.84 5.68
CA ARG A 94 -22.25 -15.01 4.85
C ARG A 94 -21.76 -13.58 4.61
N ASP A 95 -20.90 -13.06 5.49
CA ASP A 95 -20.40 -11.67 5.44
C ASP A 95 -18.98 -11.56 4.83
N THR A 96 -18.37 -12.70 4.48
CA THR A 96 -17.03 -12.73 3.87
C THR A 96 -17.13 -12.45 2.37
N PRO A 97 -16.42 -11.43 1.84
CA PRO A 97 -16.42 -11.15 0.42
C PRO A 97 -15.84 -12.32 -0.39
N PRO A 98 -16.45 -12.70 -1.54
CA PRO A 98 -16.09 -13.91 -2.28
C PRO A 98 -14.71 -13.87 -2.93
N TRP A 99 -14.09 -12.69 -3.01
CA TRP A 99 -12.75 -12.50 -3.58
C TRP A 99 -11.61 -12.67 -2.57
N LEU A 100 -11.90 -12.86 -1.28
CA LEU A 100 -10.89 -13.19 -0.27
C LEU A 100 -10.90 -14.69 0.00
N SER A 101 -9.75 -15.34 -0.18
CA SER A 101 -9.60 -16.75 0.14
C SER A 101 -9.57 -17.00 1.65
N ALA A 102 -9.82 -18.24 2.07
CA ALA A 102 -9.66 -18.63 3.47
C ALA A 102 -8.23 -18.38 3.98
N ASP A 103 -7.25 -18.59 3.10
CA ASP A 103 -5.84 -18.33 3.37
C ASP A 103 -5.54 -16.83 3.56
N ASP A 104 -6.14 -15.95 2.75
CA ASP A 104 -6.06 -14.50 2.93
C ASP A 104 -6.57 -14.09 4.31
N LEU A 105 -7.76 -14.55 4.68
CA LEU A 105 -8.40 -14.20 5.95
C LEU A 105 -7.58 -14.70 7.15
N GLN A 106 -7.04 -15.92 7.06
CA GLN A 106 -6.16 -16.46 8.10
C GLN A 106 -4.90 -15.61 8.27
N LYS A 107 -4.24 -15.24 7.16
CA LYS A 107 -3.04 -14.41 7.17
C LYS A 107 -3.34 -13.00 7.68
N MET A 108 -4.41 -12.35 7.21
CA MET A 108 -4.88 -11.06 7.72
C MET A 108 -5.14 -11.08 9.21
N TRP A 109 -5.78 -12.15 9.72
CA TRP A 109 -6.04 -12.30 11.16
C TRP A 109 -4.74 -12.42 11.96
N LEU A 110 -3.77 -13.22 11.50
CA LEU A 110 -2.46 -13.33 12.15
C LEU A 110 -1.70 -11.99 12.13
N LEU A 111 -1.72 -11.28 11.00
CA LEU A 111 -1.04 -9.99 10.85
C LEU A 111 -1.64 -8.91 11.76
N SER A 112 -2.97 -8.85 11.86
CA SER A 112 -3.69 -7.85 12.65
C SER A 112 -3.64 -8.13 14.16
N SER A 113 -3.75 -9.39 14.58
CA SER A 113 -3.93 -9.75 16.00
C SER A 113 -2.76 -10.50 16.62
N GLY A 114 -1.87 -11.09 15.82
CA GLY A 114 -0.79 -11.95 16.31
C GLY A 114 0.18 -11.23 17.24
N GLN A 115 0.61 -11.90 18.31
CA GLN A 115 1.62 -11.39 19.22
C GLN A 115 2.98 -11.35 18.53
N VAL A 116 3.67 -10.22 18.57
CA VAL A 116 5.07 -10.12 18.13
C VAL A 116 5.95 -10.85 19.13
N VAL A 117 6.62 -11.92 18.71
CA VAL A 117 7.48 -12.76 19.57
C VAL A 117 8.97 -12.59 19.27
N SER A 118 9.32 -12.19 18.04
CA SER A 118 10.69 -11.81 17.66
C SER A 118 10.65 -10.73 16.58
N LYS A 119 11.79 -10.07 16.40
CA LYS A 119 11.99 -9.07 15.35
C LYS A 119 13.38 -9.23 14.73
N THR A 120 13.49 -8.87 13.46
CA THR A 120 14.75 -8.81 12.73
C THR A 120 14.75 -7.54 11.88
N ARG A 121 15.86 -6.79 11.89
CA ARG A 121 16.04 -5.69 10.94
C ARG A 121 16.25 -6.25 9.55
N VAL A 122 15.65 -5.61 8.55
CA VAL A 122 15.93 -5.93 7.16
C VAL A 122 17.17 -5.12 6.73
N PRO A 123 18.25 -5.75 6.24
CA PRO A 123 19.42 -5.05 5.74
C PRO A 123 19.05 -4.01 4.69
N ALA A 124 19.82 -2.90 4.63
CA ALA A 124 19.59 -1.76 3.72
C ALA A 124 18.21 -1.07 3.80
N HIS A 125 17.32 -1.50 4.71
CA HIS A 125 15.96 -0.97 4.85
C HIS A 125 15.65 -0.60 6.31
N GLY A 126 16.31 0.46 6.81
CA GLY A 126 16.24 0.85 8.24
C GLY A 126 14.85 1.19 8.78
N GLN A 127 13.88 1.46 7.90
CA GLN A 127 12.49 1.78 8.26
C GLN A 127 11.51 0.60 8.09
N ILE A 128 12.03 -0.59 7.74
CA ILE A 128 11.27 -1.83 7.61
C ILE A 128 11.72 -2.81 8.69
N MET A 129 10.77 -3.47 9.33
CA MET A 129 11.04 -4.47 10.37
C MET A 129 10.35 -5.79 10.02
N ARG A 130 11.11 -6.88 10.01
CA ARG A 130 10.53 -8.23 9.96
C ARG A 130 10.17 -8.65 11.37
N VAL A 131 8.99 -9.22 11.54
CA VAL A 131 8.50 -9.72 12.83
C VAL A 131 7.95 -11.12 12.70
N ARG A 132 8.21 -11.95 13.72
CA ARG A 132 7.53 -13.23 13.88
C ARG A 132 6.29 -13.04 14.74
N LEU A 133 5.18 -13.63 14.28
CA LEU A 133 3.87 -13.51 14.89
C LEU A 133 3.39 -14.86 15.42
N ARG A 134 2.84 -14.85 16.62
CA ARG A 134 2.15 -16.01 17.21
C ARG A 134 0.66 -15.71 17.28
N ALA A 135 -0.17 -16.68 16.88
CA ALA A 135 -1.62 -16.54 17.01
C ALA A 135 -2.03 -16.42 18.48
N VAL A 136 -3.02 -15.59 18.75
CA VAL A 136 -3.60 -15.46 20.09
C VAL A 136 -4.29 -16.77 20.45
N GLY A 137 -3.85 -17.43 21.53
CA GLY A 137 -4.39 -18.72 21.98
C GLY A 137 -3.57 -19.96 21.57
N ASP A 138 -2.47 -19.79 20.82
CA ASP A 138 -1.46 -20.85 20.64
C ASP A 138 -0.68 -21.01 21.96
N ALA A 139 -1.31 -21.63 22.96
CA ALA A 139 -0.68 -22.01 24.22
C ALA A 139 0.19 -23.25 23.97
N LYS A 140 1.45 -23.04 23.61
CA LYS A 140 2.48 -24.06 23.74
C LYS A 140 3.72 -23.44 24.37
N GLY A 141 3.86 -23.71 25.67
CA GLY A 141 5.10 -23.63 26.44
C GLY A 141 5.55 -22.23 26.78
N ASP A 142 5.04 -21.70 27.89
CA ASP A 142 5.85 -20.88 28.78
C ASP A 142 6.99 -21.77 29.31
N ALA A 143 8.09 -21.80 28.57
CA ALA A 143 9.39 -21.92 29.19
C ALA A 143 9.89 -20.48 29.33
N GLU A 144 9.71 -19.93 30.52
CA GLU A 144 10.44 -18.75 30.95
C GLU A 144 11.93 -18.95 30.67
N GLY A 145 12.56 -17.93 30.08
CA GLY A 145 14.02 -17.82 30.10
C GLY A 145 14.76 -18.72 29.12
N GLU A 146 14.62 -18.46 27.83
CA GLU A 146 15.80 -18.37 26.97
C GLU A 146 15.43 -17.54 25.74
N VAL A 147 16.03 -16.35 25.64
CA VAL A 147 16.20 -15.67 24.35
C VAL A 147 17.17 -16.56 23.57
N LEU A 148 16.68 -17.68 23.04
CA LEU A 148 17.40 -18.44 22.03
C LEU A 148 17.67 -17.43 20.94
N ALA A 149 18.93 -17.04 20.80
CA ALA A 149 19.40 -16.22 19.72
C ALA A 149 18.96 -16.92 18.43
N ALA A 150 17.83 -16.46 17.89
CA ALA A 150 17.22 -17.09 16.74
C ALA A 150 18.27 -17.04 15.64
N ARG A 151 18.74 -18.23 15.21
CA ARG A 151 19.65 -18.32 14.08
C ARG A 151 19.00 -17.55 12.93
N PRO A 152 19.68 -16.52 12.35
CA PRO A 152 19.07 -15.62 11.37
C PRO A 152 18.44 -16.33 10.17
N GLU A 153 18.94 -17.54 9.86
CA GLU A 153 18.66 -18.29 8.63
C GLU A 153 17.40 -19.19 8.71
N GLY A 154 16.89 -19.50 9.90
CA GLY A 154 15.72 -20.36 10.10
C GLY A 154 14.42 -19.62 10.48
N ASP A 155 14.51 -18.32 10.73
CA ASP A 155 13.36 -17.52 11.15
C ASP A 155 12.38 -17.34 9.98
N CYS A 156 11.08 -17.54 10.24
CA CYS A 156 9.96 -17.39 9.29
C CYS A 156 9.71 -18.50 8.25
N GLN A 157 10.40 -19.65 8.30
CA GLN A 157 10.14 -20.77 7.37
C GLN A 157 8.74 -21.38 7.51
N ASP A 158 8.15 -21.30 8.69
CA ASP A 158 6.78 -21.75 8.96
C ASP A 158 5.70 -20.78 8.46
N GLY A 159 6.11 -19.70 7.77
CA GLY A 159 5.21 -18.70 7.22
C GLY A 159 4.37 -18.06 8.32
N ARG A 160 4.99 -17.53 9.38
CA ARG A 160 4.27 -16.78 10.43
C ARG A 160 4.88 -15.41 10.68
N CYS A 161 5.38 -14.80 9.62
CA CYS A 161 6.05 -13.52 9.71
C CYS A 161 5.36 -12.43 8.90
N GLY A 162 5.59 -11.19 9.33
CA GLY A 162 5.17 -10.00 8.64
C GLY A 162 6.30 -8.99 8.50
N LEU A 163 6.19 -8.12 7.50
CA LEU A 163 7.01 -6.93 7.31
C LEU A 163 6.21 -5.70 7.73
N ILE A 164 6.65 -5.04 8.79
CA ILE A 164 6.13 -3.73 9.16
C ILE A 164 6.84 -2.69 8.29
N LYS A 165 6.07 -1.95 7.47
CA LYS A 165 6.62 -0.88 6.62
C LYS A 165 6.43 0.50 7.26
N ARG A 166 6.69 1.56 6.48
CA ARG A 166 6.62 2.96 6.93
C ARG A 166 5.15 3.38 7.05
N PRO A 167 4.83 4.40 7.87
CA PRO A 167 3.45 4.90 7.96
C PRO A 167 2.92 5.44 6.62
N GLY A 168 3.80 6.04 5.81
CA GLY A 168 3.45 6.53 4.47
C GLY A 168 3.02 5.43 3.49
N ASP A 169 3.33 4.17 3.78
CA ASP A 169 3.07 3.04 2.88
C ASP A 169 1.67 2.43 3.11
N LEU A 170 0.78 3.07 3.90
CA LEU A 170 -0.53 2.51 4.25
C LEU A 170 -1.39 2.10 3.05
N TYR A 171 -1.15 2.70 1.88
CA TYR A 171 -1.84 2.37 0.65
C TYR A 171 -1.56 0.93 0.15
N GLU A 172 -0.52 0.26 0.64
CA GLU A 172 -0.28 -1.18 0.45
C GLU A 172 -1.49 -2.04 0.85
N VAL A 173 -2.21 -1.62 1.91
CA VAL A 173 -3.40 -2.33 2.36
C VAL A 173 -4.50 -2.23 1.30
N LEU A 174 -4.72 -1.04 0.75
CA LEU A 174 -5.69 -0.86 -0.33
C LEU A 174 -5.26 -1.61 -1.59
N ALA A 175 -3.97 -1.59 -1.94
CA ALA A 175 -3.43 -2.34 -3.06
C ALA A 175 -3.70 -3.84 -2.94
N PHE A 176 -3.54 -4.43 -1.74
CA PHE A 176 -3.93 -5.81 -1.48
C PHE A 176 -5.42 -6.07 -1.71
N HIS A 177 -6.31 -5.23 -1.17
CA HIS A 177 -7.74 -5.39 -1.37
C HIS A 177 -8.17 -5.18 -2.84
N LEU A 178 -7.52 -4.28 -3.57
CA LEU A 178 -7.74 -4.05 -5.00
C LEU A 178 -7.36 -5.28 -5.83
N ASP A 179 -6.19 -5.86 -5.57
CA ASP A 179 -5.73 -7.07 -6.25
C ASP A 179 -6.78 -8.20 -6.15
N ARG A 180 -7.33 -8.40 -4.95
CA ARG A 180 -8.36 -9.41 -4.70
C ARG A 180 -9.68 -9.07 -5.40
N VAL A 181 -10.17 -7.83 -5.28
CA VAL A 181 -11.41 -7.39 -5.96
C VAL A 181 -11.32 -7.52 -7.48
N LEU A 182 -10.14 -7.29 -8.07
CA LEU A 182 -9.90 -7.47 -9.50
C LEU A 182 -9.65 -8.93 -9.91
N GLY A 183 -9.55 -9.86 -8.95
CA GLY A 183 -9.28 -11.27 -9.19
C GLY A 183 -7.86 -11.56 -9.68
N LEU A 184 -6.91 -10.65 -9.46
CA LEU A 184 -5.53 -10.81 -9.90
C LEU A 184 -4.82 -11.88 -9.06
N ASN A 185 -5.00 -11.82 -7.73
CA ASN A 185 -4.46 -12.77 -6.76
C ASN A 185 -2.92 -12.86 -6.82
N ARG A 186 -2.23 -11.72 -6.80
CA ARG A 186 -0.76 -11.62 -6.96
C ARG A 186 -0.07 -10.86 -5.82
N SER A 187 -0.73 -9.88 -5.22
CA SER A 187 -0.21 -9.21 -4.01
C SER A 187 -0.30 -10.10 -2.76
N LEU A 188 0.56 -9.79 -1.78
CA LEU A 188 0.61 -10.46 -0.48
C LEU A 188 -0.41 -9.86 0.50
N PRO A 189 -0.99 -10.65 1.41
CA PRO A 189 -1.91 -10.12 2.42
C PRO A 189 -1.29 -8.99 3.22
N ALA A 190 -2.01 -7.87 3.31
CA ALA A 190 -1.59 -6.67 4.01
C ALA A 190 -2.73 -6.17 4.88
N VAL A 191 -2.41 -5.72 6.08
CA VAL A 191 -3.36 -5.07 6.99
C VAL A 191 -2.73 -3.85 7.65
N ALA A 192 -3.55 -2.91 8.07
CA ALA A 192 -3.14 -1.80 8.90
C ALA A 192 -3.12 -2.24 10.37
N ARG A 193 -2.09 -1.83 11.10
CA ARG A 193 -1.95 -2.18 12.52
C ARG A 193 -1.20 -1.11 13.31
N ARG A 194 -1.72 -0.79 14.49
CA ARG A 194 -0.97 -0.09 15.54
C ARG A 194 -0.23 -1.13 16.38
N PHE A 195 1.07 -0.97 16.48
CA PHE A 195 1.88 -1.88 17.27
C PHE A 195 2.10 -1.33 18.68
N THR A 196 2.03 -2.22 19.67
CA THR A 196 2.23 -1.88 21.09
C THR A 196 3.24 -2.82 21.77
N SER A 197 3.86 -3.72 21.00
CA SER A 197 4.79 -4.72 21.54
C SER A 197 6.06 -4.06 22.07
N ARG A 198 6.40 -4.36 23.33
CA ARG A 198 7.63 -3.89 23.99
C ARG A 198 8.91 -4.38 23.31
N LEU A 199 8.83 -5.40 22.44
CA LEU A 199 9.99 -5.86 21.65
C LEU A 199 10.38 -4.86 20.56
N LEU A 200 9.42 -4.06 20.07
CA LEU A 200 9.63 -3.14 18.97
C LEU A 200 10.23 -1.81 19.48
N PRO A 201 11.06 -1.13 18.66
CA PRO A 201 11.53 0.22 18.99
C PRO A 201 10.36 1.21 19.09
N TYR A 202 10.53 2.29 19.86
CA TYR A 202 9.51 3.33 20.05
C TYR A 202 8.94 3.89 18.74
N SER A 203 9.78 4.05 17.71
CA SER A 203 9.34 4.51 16.38
C SER A 203 8.30 3.61 15.70
N TYR A 204 8.10 2.38 16.19
CA TYR A 204 7.07 1.46 15.71
C TYR A 204 5.88 1.36 16.66
N THR A 205 5.96 1.93 17.87
CA THR A 205 4.94 1.82 18.93
C THR A 205 4.47 3.18 19.45
N ASP A 206 4.67 4.23 18.66
CA ASP A 206 4.29 5.62 18.95
C ASP A 206 2.80 5.91 18.72
N GLY A 207 2.00 4.87 18.47
CA GLY A 207 0.57 4.97 18.15
C GLY A 207 0.28 5.20 16.66
N THR A 208 1.32 5.38 15.84
CA THR A 208 1.16 5.55 14.39
C THR A 208 0.70 4.25 13.73
N LEU A 209 -0.31 4.37 12.87
CA LEU A 209 -0.80 3.25 12.07
C LEU A 209 0.22 2.89 10.98
N ARG A 210 0.52 1.60 10.82
CA ARG A 210 1.47 1.10 9.82
C ARG A 210 0.88 -0.08 9.07
N PRO A 211 1.17 -0.25 7.78
CA PRO A 211 0.87 -1.49 7.10
C PRO A 211 1.83 -2.58 7.59
N VAL A 212 1.30 -3.78 7.74
CA VAL A 212 2.07 -5.00 7.95
C VAL A 212 1.69 -6.01 6.87
N ILE A 213 2.69 -6.42 6.09
CA ILE A 213 2.52 -7.27 4.91
C ILE A 213 3.04 -8.66 5.23
N TRP A 214 2.36 -9.69 4.75
CA TRP A 214 2.81 -11.07 4.88
C TRP A 214 4.23 -11.27 4.34
N TRP A 215 5.08 -11.93 5.13
CA TRP A 215 6.40 -12.38 4.65
C TRP A 215 6.26 -13.77 4.02
N ALA A 216 6.39 -13.84 2.70
CA ALA A 216 6.39 -15.10 1.98
C ALA A 216 7.81 -15.71 1.94
N PRO A 217 8.08 -16.82 2.65
CA PRO A 217 9.43 -17.38 2.76
C PRO A 217 9.95 -17.98 1.44
N ASP A 218 9.04 -18.33 0.52
CA ASP A 218 9.35 -18.91 -0.78
C ASP A 218 9.55 -17.87 -1.90
N LEU A 219 9.55 -16.57 -1.57
CA LEU A 219 9.98 -15.54 -2.52
C LEU A 219 11.42 -15.78 -2.95
N GLN A 220 11.63 -15.74 -4.25
CA GLN A 220 12.94 -15.90 -4.86
C GLN A 220 13.60 -14.53 -5.01
N HIS A 221 14.78 -14.35 -4.43
CA HIS A 221 15.60 -13.16 -4.65
C HIS A 221 16.88 -13.58 -5.35
N LEU A 222 17.36 -12.74 -6.27
CA LEU A 222 18.71 -12.80 -6.77
C LEU A 222 19.68 -12.42 -5.64
N GLU A 223 20.88 -12.98 -5.70
CA GLU A 223 22.00 -12.48 -4.92
C GLU A 223 22.53 -11.21 -5.61
N ASP A 224 21.88 -10.07 -5.38
CA ASP A 224 22.32 -8.78 -5.90
C ASP A 224 22.78 -7.82 -4.78
N ALA A 225 23.83 -7.05 -5.06
CA ALA A 225 24.38 -6.08 -4.11
C ALA A 225 23.52 -4.81 -4.01
N ASN A 226 22.68 -4.57 -5.03
CA ASN A 226 21.86 -3.36 -5.14
C ASN A 226 20.51 -3.50 -4.43
N ASN A 227 20.13 -4.71 -4.01
CA ASN A 227 18.91 -4.99 -3.27
C ASN A 227 17.67 -4.48 -4.04
N ASP A 228 17.66 -4.67 -5.35
CA ASP A 228 16.59 -4.29 -6.27
C ASP A 228 15.37 -5.25 -6.15
N GLN A 229 15.49 -6.25 -5.26
CA GLN A 229 14.49 -7.27 -4.93
C GLN A 229 13.89 -7.94 -6.18
N ASN A 230 14.75 -8.42 -7.07
CA ASN A 230 14.36 -9.13 -8.29
C ASN A 230 14.56 -10.65 -8.12
N SER A 231 13.73 -11.46 -8.79
CA SER A 231 13.97 -12.90 -9.01
C SER A 231 14.74 -13.16 -10.31
N CYS A 232 14.76 -12.18 -11.21
CA CYS A 232 15.46 -12.21 -12.49
C CYS A 232 15.78 -10.75 -12.90
N ALA A 233 16.97 -10.50 -13.44
CA ALA A 233 17.41 -9.16 -13.82
C ALA A 233 16.88 -8.83 -15.22
N LEU A 234 16.13 -7.73 -15.35
CA LEU A 234 15.45 -7.40 -16.61
C LEU A 234 15.60 -5.91 -16.94
N GLY A 235 16.15 -5.62 -18.12
CA GLY A 235 16.20 -4.26 -18.68
C GLY A 235 14.90 -3.87 -19.40
N TRP A 236 14.66 -2.57 -19.58
CA TRP A 236 13.49 -2.07 -20.30
C TRP A 236 13.38 -2.61 -21.73
N LEU A 237 14.49 -2.60 -22.49
CA LEU A 237 14.49 -3.11 -23.86
C LEU A 237 14.15 -4.61 -23.90
N GLN A 238 14.77 -5.41 -23.03
CA GLN A 238 14.50 -6.84 -22.93
C GLN A 238 13.03 -7.13 -22.56
N TYR A 239 12.48 -6.38 -21.61
CA TYR A 239 11.08 -6.45 -21.23
C TYR A 239 10.16 -6.19 -22.44
N GLN A 240 10.42 -5.11 -23.18
CA GLN A 240 9.63 -4.76 -24.36
C GLN A 240 9.74 -5.81 -25.48
N GLU A 241 10.91 -6.41 -25.68
CA GLU A 241 11.09 -7.51 -26.62
C GLU A 241 10.30 -8.75 -26.23
N MET A 242 10.25 -9.09 -24.93
CA MET A 242 9.51 -10.25 -24.41
C MET A 242 7.99 -10.12 -24.55
N LEU A 243 7.46 -8.89 -24.62
CA LEU A 243 6.03 -8.67 -24.80
C LEU A 243 5.55 -8.87 -26.23
N GLN A 244 6.44 -8.88 -27.24
CA GLN A 244 6.05 -8.94 -28.64
C GLN A 244 5.37 -10.29 -29.01
N PRO A 245 4.15 -10.27 -29.59
CA PRO A 245 3.34 -11.48 -29.84
C PRO A 245 3.88 -12.44 -30.91
N HIS A 246 4.80 -12.02 -31.77
CA HIS A 246 5.19 -12.77 -32.99
C HIS A 246 6.69 -13.01 -33.13
N ARG A 247 7.48 -12.76 -32.09
CA ARG A 247 8.89 -13.13 -32.12
C ARG A 247 8.98 -14.60 -31.70
N PRO A 248 9.50 -15.52 -32.54
CA PRO A 248 9.99 -16.78 -32.02
C PRO A 248 10.92 -16.42 -30.86
N MET A 249 10.78 -17.09 -29.72
CA MET A 249 11.66 -16.89 -28.57
C MET A 249 13.08 -17.35 -28.98
N LEU A 250 13.78 -16.51 -29.75
CA LEU A 250 15.21 -16.59 -30.05
C LEU A 250 16.01 -16.04 -28.86
N LEU A 251 15.32 -15.46 -27.88
CA LEU A 251 15.85 -15.34 -26.54
C LEU A 251 16.19 -16.76 -26.08
N ALA A 252 17.47 -17.00 -25.79
CA ALA A 252 17.95 -18.25 -25.26
C ALA A 252 16.98 -18.76 -24.19
N ARG A 253 16.82 -20.09 -24.08
CA ARG A 253 16.02 -20.73 -23.02
C ARG A 253 16.42 -20.26 -21.60
N ASP A 254 17.56 -19.59 -21.50
CA ASP A 254 18.20 -19.01 -20.32
C ASP A 254 18.00 -17.47 -20.18
N ALA A 255 17.14 -16.83 -20.99
CA ALA A 255 16.86 -15.41 -20.86
C ALA A 255 16.16 -15.10 -19.53
N PRO A 256 16.53 -14.00 -18.84
CA PRO A 256 15.92 -13.64 -17.57
C PRO A 256 14.39 -13.54 -17.68
N CYS A 257 13.68 -14.06 -16.68
CA CYS A 257 12.21 -14.00 -16.57
C CYS A 257 11.42 -14.72 -17.68
N SER A 258 12.06 -15.53 -18.52
CA SER A 258 11.42 -16.25 -19.65
C SER A 258 10.28 -17.20 -19.23
N SER A 259 10.27 -17.67 -17.98
CA SER A 259 9.21 -18.50 -17.40
C SER A 259 7.90 -17.75 -17.14
N ILE A 260 7.92 -16.42 -17.15
CA ILE A 260 6.77 -15.58 -16.83
C ILE A 260 5.97 -15.31 -18.12
N PRO A 261 4.73 -15.80 -18.23
CA PRO A 261 3.92 -15.61 -19.42
C PRO A 261 3.45 -14.16 -19.54
N ARG A 262 3.22 -13.69 -20.78
CA ARG A 262 2.74 -12.33 -21.09
C ARG A 262 1.50 -11.91 -20.28
N SER A 263 0.59 -12.84 -20.02
CA SER A 263 -0.60 -12.57 -19.20
C SER A 263 -0.29 -12.11 -17.76
N GLU A 264 0.84 -12.50 -17.18
CA GLU A 264 1.26 -12.02 -15.86
C GLU A 264 1.72 -10.57 -15.92
N TRP A 265 2.45 -10.19 -16.98
CA TRP A 265 2.83 -8.81 -17.25
C TRP A 265 1.60 -7.93 -17.51
N SER A 266 0.57 -8.45 -18.20
CA SER A 266 -0.72 -7.77 -18.36
C SER A 266 -1.44 -7.52 -17.03
N ARG A 267 -1.44 -8.52 -16.12
CA ARG A 267 -1.99 -8.35 -14.76
C ARG A 267 -1.24 -7.26 -14.00
N LEU A 268 0.09 -7.28 -14.12
CA LEU A 268 0.98 -6.34 -13.46
C LEU A 268 0.74 -4.91 -13.94
N ALA A 269 0.79 -4.69 -15.26
CA ALA A 269 0.61 -3.38 -15.87
C ALA A 269 -0.75 -2.76 -15.54
N LEU A 270 -1.83 -3.56 -15.56
CA LEU A 270 -3.15 -3.10 -15.13
C LEU A 270 -3.13 -2.61 -13.68
N PHE A 271 -2.56 -3.41 -12.78
CA PHE A 271 -2.51 -3.10 -11.36
C PHE A 271 -1.67 -1.86 -11.06
N ASP A 272 -0.46 -1.81 -11.61
CA ASP A 272 0.48 -0.71 -11.45
C ASP A 272 -0.06 0.58 -12.08
N PHE A 273 -0.80 0.52 -13.20
CA PHE A 273 -1.46 1.69 -13.78
C PHE A 273 -2.57 2.24 -12.86
N LEU A 274 -3.42 1.39 -12.29
CA LEU A 274 -4.48 1.88 -11.39
C LEU A 274 -3.88 2.57 -10.15
N LEU A 275 -2.85 1.96 -9.56
CA LEU A 275 -2.20 2.46 -8.35
C LEU A 275 -1.14 3.54 -8.63
N GLN A 276 -0.71 3.69 -9.89
CA GLN A 276 0.45 4.48 -10.31
C GLN A 276 1.75 4.05 -9.60
N VAL A 277 1.96 2.73 -9.48
CA VAL A 277 3.23 2.13 -9.03
C VAL A 277 4.20 2.15 -10.21
N HIS A 278 4.88 3.27 -10.42
CA HIS A 278 5.80 3.37 -11.56
C HIS A 278 7.18 2.81 -11.28
N ASP A 279 7.64 2.77 -10.02
CA ASP A 279 9.01 2.41 -9.67
C ASP A 279 9.44 1.02 -10.20
N ARG A 280 8.46 0.11 -10.35
CA ARG A 280 8.66 -1.27 -10.82
C ARG A 280 9.03 -1.36 -12.31
N LEU A 281 8.23 -0.73 -13.18
CA LEU A 281 8.37 -0.81 -14.64
C LEU A 281 9.03 0.43 -15.28
N ASP A 282 8.99 1.55 -14.55
CA ASP A 282 9.49 2.86 -14.97
C ASP A 282 10.13 3.59 -13.76
N ARG A 283 11.10 2.94 -13.12
CA ARG A 283 11.94 3.45 -12.01
C ARG A 283 12.46 4.88 -12.23
N TYR A 284 12.65 5.26 -13.48
CA TYR A 284 13.29 6.49 -13.91
C TYR A 284 12.28 7.60 -14.25
N CYS A 285 10.98 7.33 -14.10
CA CYS A 285 9.89 8.25 -14.46
C CYS A 285 9.95 8.74 -15.90
N CYS A 286 10.32 7.88 -16.86
CA CYS A 286 10.43 8.26 -18.26
C CYS A 286 9.07 8.42 -18.96
N GLY A 287 7.99 7.90 -18.36
CA GLY A 287 6.66 7.88 -18.96
C GLY A 287 5.77 9.09 -18.67
N PHE A 288 6.25 10.07 -17.91
CA PHE A 288 5.53 11.30 -17.59
C PHE A 288 6.53 12.40 -17.23
N GLN A 289 6.06 13.63 -17.05
CA GLN A 289 6.88 14.71 -16.50
C GLN A 289 6.88 14.62 -14.96
N PRO A 290 7.97 14.17 -14.31
CA PRO A 290 8.00 14.05 -12.86
C PRO A 290 8.04 15.42 -12.18
N ASP A 291 7.42 15.50 -11.01
CA ASP A 291 7.61 16.63 -10.10
C ASP A 291 9.01 16.58 -9.46
N PRO A 292 9.58 17.72 -9.02
CA PRO A 292 10.93 17.72 -8.42
C PRO A 292 11.10 16.84 -7.18
N SER A 293 10.01 16.54 -6.46
CA SER A 293 10.00 15.66 -5.28
C SER A 293 9.85 14.17 -5.62
N GLU A 294 9.79 13.83 -6.90
CA GLU A 294 9.79 12.44 -7.33
C GLU A 294 11.16 11.79 -7.04
N PRO A 295 11.23 10.59 -6.42
CA PRO A 295 12.50 9.95 -6.08
C PRO A 295 13.44 9.77 -7.28
N CYS A 296 12.90 9.48 -8.46
CA CYS A 296 13.68 9.38 -9.70
C CYS A 296 14.38 10.69 -10.08
N VAL A 297 13.87 11.85 -9.65
CA VAL A 297 14.49 13.16 -9.86
C VAL A 297 15.46 13.49 -8.73
N GLU A 298 15.05 13.30 -7.47
CA GLU A 298 15.90 13.53 -6.29
C GLU A 298 17.19 12.70 -6.33
N GLU A 299 17.09 11.47 -6.83
CA GLU A 299 18.21 10.53 -6.98
C GLU A 299 18.95 10.67 -8.34
N MET A 300 18.59 11.66 -9.16
CA MET A 300 19.16 11.92 -10.50
C MET A 300 19.04 10.73 -11.47
N LEU A 301 18.10 9.82 -11.22
CA LEU A 301 17.86 8.66 -12.08
C LEU A 301 17.25 9.07 -13.42
N HIS A 302 16.37 10.07 -13.43
CA HIS A 302 15.64 10.51 -14.62
C HIS A 302 16.54 10.90 -15.80
N GLU A 303 17.79 11.31 -15.56
CA GLU A 303 18.77 11.61 -16.61
C GLU A 303 19.02 10.43 -17.56
N LYS A 304 18.86 9.19 -17.06
CA LYS A 304 19.03 7.96 -17.83
C LYS A 304 17.92 7.71 -18.85
N CYS A 305 16.80 8.44 -18.79
CA CYS A 305 15.72 8.30 -19.77
C CYS A 305 16.17 8.60 -21.22
N ARG A 306 17.31 9.26 -21.41
CA ARG A 306 17.94 9.49 -22.72
C ARG A 306 18.44 8.21 -23.40
N ASN A 307 18.73 7.17 -22.63
CA ASN A 307 19.26 5.90 -23.14
C ASN A 307 18.46 4.71 -22.59
N PRO A 308 17.52 4.15 -23.38
CA PRO A 308 16.71 3.00 -22.96
C PRO A 308 17.50 1.76 -22.53
N ALA A 309 18.75 1.61 -22.97
CA ALA A 309 19.61 0.48 -22.59
C ALA A 309 20.09 0.54 -21.13
N GLU A 310 20.03 1.72 -20.49
CA GLU A 310 20.40 1.89 -19.08
C GLU A 310 19.24 1.70 -18.11
N LEU A 311 18.02 1.53 -18.62
CA LEU A 311 16.81 1.43 -17.82
C LEU A 311 16.61 -0.03 -17.38
N VAL A 312 16.52 -0.25 -16.07
CA VAL A 312 16.22 -1.56 -15.48
C VAL A 312 14.87 -1.56 -14.77
N LEU A 313 14.26 -2.74 -14.71
CA LEU A 313 13.09 -3.03 -13.90
C LEU A 313 13.53 -3.50 -12.51
N VAL A 314 12.72 -3.22 -11.50
CA VAL A 314 12.95 -3.63 -10.11
C VAL A 314 11.70 -4.28 -9.54
N HIS A 315 11.81 -4.92 -8.38
CA HIS A 315 10.67 -5.58 -7.71
C HIS A 315 9.95 -6.63 -8.59
N ILE A 316 10.67 -7.27 -9.51
CA ILE A 316 10.16 -8.35 -10.36
C ILE A 316 10.35 -9.68 -9.61
N LEU A 317 9.32 -10.08 -8.87
CA LEU A 317 9.39 -11.25 -8.00
C LEU A 317 8.50 -12.40 -8.45
N VAL A 318 8.99 -13.61 -8.21
CA VAL A 318 8.23 -14.86 -8.29
C VAL A 318 8.45 -15.69 -7.01
N ARG A 319 7.61 -16.71 -6.82
CA ARG A 319 7.85 -17.72 -5.79
C ARG A 319 8.62 -18.89 -6.37
N ARG A 320 9.51 -19.50 -5.59
CA ARG A 320 10.19 -20.76 -5.94
C ARG A 320 9.18 -21.87 -6.25
N SER A 321 8.04 -21.88 -5.54
CA SER A 321 6.95 -22.84 -5.73
C SER A 321 6.13 -22.60 -7.01
N ALA A 322 6.23 -21.41 -7.61
CA ALA A 322 5.46 -21.00 -8.79
C ALA A 322 6.24 -19.95 -9.61
N PRO A 323 7.33 -20.33 -10.29
CA PRO A 323 8.27 -19.41 -10.96
C PRO A 323 7.71 -18.73 -12.22
N SER A 324 6.50 -19.11 -12.63
CA SER A 324 5.78 -18.50 -13.75
C SER A 324 4.72 -17.49 -13.30
N ARG A 325 4.63 -17.18 -12.00
CA ARG A 325 3.62 -16.27 -11.44
C ARG A 325 4.31 -15.12 -10.71
N LEU A 326 4.00 -13.91 -11.12
CA LEU A 326 4.53 -12.71 -10.47
C LEU A 326 3.96 -12.57 -9.06
N VAL A 327 4.73 -11.93 -8.18
CA VAL A 327 4.26 -11.48 -6.87
C VAL A 327 4.40 -9.96 -6.80
N PHE A 328 3.32 -9.29 -6.45
CA PHE A 328 3.29 -7.83 -6.39
C PHE A 328 3.70 -7.37 -4.99
N ILE A 329 4.85 -6.72 -4.88
CA ILE A 329 5.39 -6.13 -3.64
C ILE A 329 5.64 -4.64 -3.82
N ASP A 330 5.72 -3.90 -2.73
CA ASP A 330 6.03 -2.47 -2.75
C ASP A 330 4.99 -1.71 -3.59
N ASN A 331 3.71 -1.93 -3.25
CA ASN A 331 2.51 -1.47 -3.95
C ASN A 331 1.90 -0.21 -3.32
N ALA A 332 2.65 0.52 -2.48
CA ALA A 332 2.19 1.75 -1.84
C ALA A 332 1.73 2.83 -2.84
N GLY A 333 2.08 2.71 -4.13
CA GLY A 333 1.49 3.48 -5.23
C GLY A 333 1.57 4.99 -5.03
N ARG A 334 0.72 5.72 -5.77
CA ARG A 334 0.62 7.18 -5.68
C ARG A 334 -0.83 7.63 -5.75
N PRO A 335 -1.52 7.67 -4.60
CA PRO A 335 -2.94 7.97 -4.58
C PRO A 335 -3.29 9.42 -4.97
N GLN A 336 -2.34 10.35 -4.82
CA GLN A 336 -2.50 11.76 -5.21
C GLN A 336 -1.90 12.09 -6.58
N HIS A 337 -1.39 11.09 -7.32
CA HIS A 337 -0.83 11.33 -8.65
C HIS A 337 -1.90 11.92 -9.59
N PRO A 338 -1.63 13.07 -10.23
CA PRO A 338 -2.63 13.77 -11.03
C PRO A 338 -3.01 13.00 -12.30
N GLU A 339 -4.25 13.15 -12.74
CA GLU A 339 -4.82 12.41 -13.87
C GLU A 339 -4.16 12.79 -15.20
N GLU A 340 -3.73 14.05 -15.35
CA GLU A 340 -3.03 14.57 -16.52
C GLU A 340 -1.57 14.11 -16.65
N LYS A 341 -0.99 13.53 -15.59
CA LYS A 341 0.37 12.98 -15.59
C LYS A 341 0.42 11.47 -15.44
N LEU A 342 -0.68 10.75 -15.65
CA LEU A 342 -0.69 9.29 -15.54
C LEU A 342 0.38 8.66 -16.42
N ASN A 343 1.10 7.69 -15.85
CA ASN A 343 2.20 7.03 -16.52
C ASN A 343 1.69 5.94 -17.49
N PHE A 344 1.46 6.30 -18.74
CA PHE A 344 1.05 5.36 -19.79
C PHE A 344 2.18 4.45 -20.28
N ARG A 345 3.45 4.75 -19.96
CA ARG A 345 4.58 3.87 -20.28
C ARG A 345 4.44 2.50 -19.61
N LEU A 346 3.75 2.43 -18.47
CA LEU A 346 3.42 1.17 -17.78
C LEU A 346 2.61 0.20 -18.67
N LEU A 347 1.87 0.71 -19.65
CA LEU A 347 1.05 -0.08 -20.57
C LEU A 347 1.78 -0.41 -21.88
N GLN A 348 2.99 0.12 -22.09
CA GLN A 348 3.69 -0.02 -23.36
C GLN A 348 4.04 -1.49 -23.65
N GLY A 349 3.67 -1.96 -24.84
CA GLY A 349 3.87 -3.34 -25.28
C GLY A 349 2.80 -4.33 -24.79
N ILE A 350 1.89 -3.92 -23.91
CA ILE A 350 0.79 -4.76 -23.42
C ILE A 350 -0.30 -4.81 -24.49
N ASP A 351 -0.61 -6.01 -24.99
CA ASP A 351 -1.58 -6.26 -26.07
C ASP A 351 -2.91 -6.86 -25.59
N SER A 352 -2.95 -7.26 -24.31
CA SER A 352 -4.06 -8.00 -23.71
C SER A 352 -4.19 -7.68 -22.23
N PHE A 353 -5.42 -7.64 -21.71
CA PHE A 353 -5.72 -7.43 -20.30
C PHE A 353 -6.56 -8.57 -19.73
N PRO A 354 -6.56 -8.82 -18.40
CA PRO A 354 -7.34 -9.92 -17.83
C PRO A 354 -8.86 -9.67 -17.90
N ALA A 355 -9.58 -10.51 -18.64
CA ALA A 355 -11.05 -10.47 -18.77
C ALA A 355 -11.82 -10.20 -17.48
N ALA A 356 -11.54 -10.95 -16.41
CA ALA A 356 -12.24 -10.80 -15.14
C ALA A 356 -12.02 -9.42 -14.50
N ALA A 357 -10.79 -8.90 -14.54
CA ALA A 357 -10.47 -7.58 -14.01
C ALA A 357 -11.18 -6.49 -14.82
N VAL A 358 -11.09 -6.56 -16.16
CA VAL A 358 -11.74 -5.61 -17.07
C VAL A 358 -13.26 -5.64 -16.91
N ALA A 359 -13.86 -6.81 -16.72
CA ALA A 359 -15.29 -6.95 -16.44
C ALA A 359 -15.68 -6.24 -15.12
N THR A 360 -14.89 -6.40 -14.05
CA THR A 360 -15.09 -5.68 -12.79
C THR A 360 -15.00 -4.16 -12.96
N LEU A 361 -14.02 -3.68 -13.74
CA LEU A 361 -13.89 -2.24 -14.03
C LEU A 361 -15.11 -1.71 -14.82
N ARG A 362 -15.54 -2.43 -15.86
CA ARG A 362 -16.70 -2.07 -16.69
C ARG A 362 -18.02 -2.11 -15.94
N SER A 363 -18.13 -2.91 -14.87
CA SER A 363 -19.37 -3.04 -14.12
C SER A 363 -19.73 -1.77 -13.33
N GLY A 364 -18.80 -0.81 -13.17
CA GLY A 364 -19.01 0.39 -12.36
C GLY A 364 -19.17 0.13 -10.86
N ARG A 365 -18.83 -1.09 -10.38
CA ARG A 365 -19.01 -1.50 -8.97
C ARG A 365 -17.73 -1.45 -8.17
N LEU A 366 -16.59 -1.09 -8.77
CA LEU A 366 -15.26 -1.18 -8.14
C LEU A 366 -15.20 -0.51 -6.76
N GLN A 367 -15.64 0.75 -6.64
CA GLN A 367 -15.71 1.42 -5.33
C GLN A 367 -16.56 0.65 -4.30
N SER A 368 -17.74 0.15 -4.68
CA SER A 368 -18.60 -0.59 -3.75
C SER A 368 -17.97 -1.89 -3.27
N LEU A 369 -17.29 -2.60 -4.16
CA LEU A 369 -16.59 -3.85 -3.86
C LEU A 369 -15.38 -3.57 -2.97
N LEU A 370 -14.61 -2.53 -3.27
CA LEU A 370 -13.48 -2.10 -2.43
C LEU A 370 -13.93 -1.68 -1.03
N LEU A 371 -15.02 -0.93 -0.88
CA LEU A 371 -15.57 -0.60 0.43
C LEU A 371 -15.97 -1.85 1.22
N GLN A 372 -16.61 -2.83 0.57
CA GLN A 372 -16.95 -4.10 1.21
C GLN A 372 -15.70 -4.87 1.65
N SER A 373 -14.65 -4.87 0.82
CA SER A 373 -13.37 -5.52 1.08
C SER A 373 -12.62 -4.86 2.25
N LEU A 374 -12.45 -3.53 2.20
CA LEU A 374 -11.67 -2.73 3.15
C LEU A 374 -12.29 -2.69 4.55
N ARG A 375 -13.60 -2.89 4.67
CA ARG A 375 -14.28 -2.95 5.98
C ARG A 375 -13.77 -4.09 6.87
N LEU A 376 -13.14 -5.11 6.30
CA LEU A 376 -12.52 -6.20 7.07
C LEU A 376 -11.25 -5.77 7.78
N ASP A 377 -10.56 -4.74 7.30
CA ASP A 377 -9.47 -4.09 8.01
C ASP A 377 -10.02 -2.97 8.89
N ARG A 378 -10.32 -3.30 10.15
CA ARG A 378 -10.94 -2.35 11.08
C ARG A 378 -10.06 -1.14 11.39
N GLU A 379 -8.76 -1.37 11.56
CA GLU A 379 -7.81 -0.31 11.89
C GLU A 379 -7.70 0.71 10.75
N LEU A 380 -7.61 0.25 9.51
CA LEU A 380 -7.64 1.11 8.34
C LEU A 380 -9.01 1.82 8.26
N TRP A 381 -10.10 1.06 8.27
CA TRP A 381 -11.45 1.57 8.09
C TRP A 381 -11.78 2.70 9.08
N GLU A 382 -11.57 2.47 10.37
CA GLU A 382 -11.86 3.45 11.41
C GLU A 382 -10.93 4.66 11.31
N SER A 383 -9.64 4.45 11.03
CA SER A 383 -8.67 5.56 10.89
C SER A 383 -8.97 6.49 9.71
N GLN A 384 -9.62 5.97 8.67
CA GLN A 384 -9.98 6.73 7.47
C GLN A 384 -11.40 7.32 7.58
N GLY A 385 -12.08 7.25 8.73
CA GLY A 385 -13.46 7.76 8.88
C GLY A 385 -14.51 6.89 8.18
N GLY A 386 -14.22 5.59 8.02
CA GLY A 386 -15.09 4.62 7.38
C GLY A 386 -15.28 4.86 5.88
N ALA A 387 -16.48 4.58 5.39
CA ALA A 387 -16.77 4.66 3.97
C ALA A 387 -16.55 6.08 3.42
N GLU A 388 -17.04 7.09 4.12
CA GLU A 388 -17.02 8.47 3.63
C GLU A 388 -15.60 9.02 3.45
N GLY A 389 -14.69 8.76 4.38
CA GLY A 389 -13.30 9.22 4.21
C GLY A 389 -12.46 8.37 3.24
N LEU A 390 -12.87 7.13 2.94
CA LEU A 390 -12.27 6.33 1.86
C LEU A 390 -12.77 6.71 0.46
N ARG A 391 -13.98 7.28 0.32
CA ARG A 391 -14.59 7.60 -0.99
C ARG A 391 -13.72 8.47 -1.91
N PRO A 392 -13.04 9.54 -1.46
CA PRO A 392 -12.21 10.36 -2.34
C PRO A 392 -11.10 9.54 -2.99
N LEU A 393 -10.42 8.70 -2.19
CA LEU A 393 -9.36 7.82 -2.64
C LEU A 393 -9.86 6.79 -3.67
N LEU A 394 -11.02 6.18 -3.39
CA LEU A 394 -11.62 5.19 -4.30
C LEU A 394 -12.13 5.84 -5.60
N ARG A 395 -12.61 7.10 -5.54
CA ARG A 395 -12.98 7.87 -6.75
C ARG A 395 -11.78 8.08 -7.67
N THR A 396 -10.59 8.34 -7.13
CA THR A 396 -9.37 8.42 -7.94
C THR A 396 -9.11 7.12 -8.70
N ILE A 397 -9.28 5.97 -8.05
CA ILE A 397 -9.07 4.66 -8.68
C ILE A 397 -10.12 4.37 -9.75
N ASP A 398 -11.39 4.69 -9.48
CA ASP A 398 -12.46 4.58 -10.49
C ASP A 398 -12.16 5.44 -11.72
N ARG A 399 -11.69 6.68 -11.54
CA ARG A 399 -11.35 7.55 -12.67
C ARG A 399 -10.19 7.00 -13.49
N ARG A 400 -9.13 6.51 -12.84
CA ARG A 400 -8.01 5.83 -13.53
C ARG A 400 -8.48 4.57 -14.25
N ALA A 401 -9.41 3.82 -13.68
CA ALA A 401 -10.02 2.68 -14.35
C ALA A 401 -10.78 3.08 -15.61
N GLN A 402 -11.54 4.18 -15.59
CA GLN A 402 -12.21 4.69 -16.80
C GLN A 402 -11.21 5.13 -17.88
N ILE A 403 -10.09 5.75 -17.48
CA ILE A 403 -9.01 6.13 -18.39
C ILE A 403 -8.37 4.88 -19.01
N LEU A 404 -8.10 3.84 -18.22
CA LEU A 404 -7.58 2.56 -18.72
C LEU A 404 -8.56 1.89 -19.71
N LEU A 405 -9.85 1.85 -19.38
CA LEU A 405 -10.87 1.27 -20.25
C LEU A 405 -10.96 1.99 -21.59
N ARG A 406 -10.85 3.33 -21.58
CA ARG A 406 -10.77 4.14 -22.80
C ARG A 406 -9.51 3.81 -23.60
N HIS A 407 -8.36 3.72 -22.94
CA HIS A 407 -7.10 3.35 -23.59
C HIS A 407 -7.19 1.97 -24.29
N ILE A 408 -7.77 0.97 -23.61
CA ILE A 408 -8.02 -0.38 -24.17
C ILE A 408 -8.88 -0.28 -25.44
N GLN A 409 -9.94 0.53 -25.42
CA GLN A 409 -10.84 0.72 -26.56
C GLN A 409 -10.15 1.45 -27.72
N GLU A 410 -9.48 2.57 -27.46
CA GLU A 410 -8.84 3.42 -28.48
C GLU A 410 -7.70 2.70 -29.20
N HIS A 411 -7.00 1.80 -28.51
CA HIS A 411 -5.87 1.05 -29.06
C HIS A 411 -6.24 -0.37 -29.51
N ASN A 412 -7.53 -0.74 -29.50
CA ASN A 412 -8.03 -2.06 -29.87
C ASN A 412 -7.31 -3.22 -29.14
N LEU A 413 -7.04 -3.04 -27.84
CA LEU A 413 -6.35 -4.04 -27.02
C LEU A 413 -7.32 -5.16 -26.64
N THR A 414 -6.78 -6.38 -26.53
CA THR A 414 -7.60 -7.57 -26.23
C THR A 414 -7.89 -7.71 -24.73
N VAL A 415 -8.93 -8.49 -24.38
CA VAL A 415 -9.45 -8.68 -23.02
C VAL A 415 -9.70 -10.16 -22.75
#